data_AF-A0A5N8WA39-F1
#
_entry.id   AF-A0A5N8WA39-F1
#
_cell.length_a   1.000
_cell.length_b   1.000
_cell.length_c   1.000
_cell.angle_alpha   90.00
_cell.angle_beta   90.00
_cell.angle_gamma   90.00
#
_symmetry.space_group_name_H-M   'P 1'
#
loop_
_entity.id
_entity.type
_entity.pdbx_description
1 polymer ?
#
loop_
_entity_poly.entity_id
_entity_poly.type
_entity_poly.pdbx_seq_one_letter_code
_entity_poly.pdbx_strand_id
1 'polypeptide(L)'
;MSRALPKYHKRRVFMIGGAAAVVLSGAVIAGSALAGETSNNSNNSASTKASPGTISCPAVEGSLPEIPAAAQAEVDRNLAQLETQIQEANQRLIDTVGQGGPNFVQNAILGPLEDKRVAALNRIETAIGRVAAKPEGLEALAPCTLNQ
;
A
#
# COMPACT_ATOMS: atom_id res chain seq x y z
N MET A 1 -5.17 -18.05 -58.34
CA MET A 1 -4.28 -16.88 -58.18
C MET A 1 -4.96 -15.88 -57.26
N SER A 2 -4.18 -15.09 -56.50
CA SER A 2 -4.59 -14.04 -55.54
C SER A 2 -4.91 -14.58 -54.13
N ARG A 3 -3.98 -14.67 -53.16
CA ARG A 3 -3.07 -13.72 -52.48
C ARG A 3 -3.77 -12.57 -51.71
N ALA A 4 -3.54 -12.60 -50.38
CA ALA A 4 -3.24 -11.49 -49.46
C ALA A 4 -4.33 -10.42 -49.18
N LEU A 5 -4.48 -9.79 -48.02
CA LEU A 5 -3.91 -9.76 -46.65
C LEU A 5 -4.85 -8.82 -45.84
N PRO A 6 -4.97 -8.94 -44.51
CA PRO A 6 -5.79 -8.04 -43.69
C PRO A 6 -5.18 -6.64 -43.58
N LYS A 7 -5.99 -5.60 -43.85
CA LYS A 7 -5.57 -4.20 -43.69
C LYS A 7 -5.61 -3.77 -42.22
N TYR A 8 -4.41 -3.64 -41.66
CA TYR A 8 -4.10 -2.89 -40.45
C TYR A 8 -4.56 -1.42 -40.59
N HIS A 9 -5.56 -0.99 -39.82
CA HIS A 9 -5.96 0.41 -39.76
C HIS A 9 -5.10 1.19 -38.76
N LYS A 10 -4.04 1.79 -39.31
CA LYS A 10 -3.19 2.81 -38.69
C LYS A 10 -3.92 4.16 -38.79
N ARG A 11 -4.44 4.70 -37.69
CA ARG A 11 -4.90 6.11 -37.59
C ARG A 11 -4.14 6.75 -36.42
N ARG A 12 -2.89 7.19 -36.63
CA ARG A 12 -2.50 8.57 -37.02
C ARG A 12 -3.16 9.64 -36.15
N VAL A 13 -2.46 9.96 -35.05
CA VAL A 13 -2.46 11.25 -34.34
C VAL A 13 -2.12 12.37 -35.33
N PHE A 14 -2.89 13.46 -35.36
CA PHE A 14 -2.44 14.83 -35.71
C PHE A 14 -3.56 15.88 -35.56
N MET A 15 -3.14 17.11 -35.19
CA MET A 15 -3.81 18.44 -35.25
C MET A 15 -4.51 18.92 -33.95
N ILE A 16 -4.03 19.91 -33.17
CA ILE A 16 -3.71 21.36 -33.36
C ILE A 16 -4.84 22.26 -32.80
N GLY A 17 -4.47 23.21 -31.92
CA GLY A 17 -5.01 24.59 -31.94
C GLY A 17 -5.81 25.05 -30.73
N GLY A 18 -5.27 26.00 -29.96
CA GLY A 18 -6.02 26.78 -28.96
C GLY A 18 -5.16 27.58 -28.00
N ALA A 19 -4.45 28.61 -28.50
CA ALA A 19 -3.78 29.62 -27.68
C ALA A 19 -4.77 30.78 -27.39
N ALA A 20 -4.88 31.19 -26.13
CA ALA A 20 -5.46 32.48 -25.75
C ALA A 20 -4.34 33.33 -25.10
N ALA A 21 -4.01 34.43 -25.75
CA ALA A 21 -3.04 35.42 -25.28
C ALA A 21 -3.75 36.49 -24.45
N VAL A 22 -3.18 36.85 -23.29
CA VAL A 22 -3.39 38.16 -22.67
C VAL A 22 -2.02 38.77 -22.43
N VAL A 23 -1.68 39.73 -23.29
CA VAL A 23 -0.53 40.64 -23.17
C VAL A 23 -0.91 41.73 -22.20
N LEU A 24 0.00 42.17 -21.32
CA LEU A 24 0.18 43.58 -20.90
C LEU A 24 1.48 43.70 -20.08
N SER A 25 2.51 44.23 -20.75
CA SER A 25 3.56 45.15 -20.28
C SER A 25 4.40 44.81 -19.04
N GLY A 26 5.70 44.60 -19.25
CA GLY A 26 6.68 44.41 -18.19
C GLY A 26 7.01 45.66 -17.38
N ALA A 27 7.41 45.44 -16.12
CA ALA A 27 8.70 45.84 -15.53
C ALA A 27 8.61 45.91 -13.99
N VAL A 28 9.75 45.55 -13.38
CA VAL A 28 10.25 45.77 -12.01
C VAL A 28 9.63 45.06 -10.79
N ILE A 29 10.47 44.19 -10.23
CA ILE A 29 10.42 43.59 -8.90
C ILE A 29 10.76 44.67 -7.86
N ALA A 30 9.86 44.96 -6.91
CA ALA A 30 10.19 45.54 -5.61
C ALA A 30 9.00 45.44 -4.64
N GLY A 31 9.24 44.81 -3.49
CA GLY A 31 8.67 45.17 -2.18
C GLY A 31 7.15 45.30 -1.99
N SER A 32 6.64 44.42 -1.12
CA SER A 32 5.62 44.69 -0.09
C SER A 32 4.14 44.46 -0.42
N ALA A 33 3.56 43.57 0.40
CA ALA A 33 2.20 43.55 0.92
C ALA A 33 1.02 43.45 -0.07
N LEU A 34 0.51 42.22 -0.22
CA LEU A 34 -0.92 42.04 -0.47
C LEU A 34 -1.53 41.21 0.67
N ALA A 35 -2.30 41.92 1.49
CA ALA A 35 -3.21 41.35 2.47
C ALA A 35 -4.29 40.55 1.73
N GLY A 36 -4.25 39.23 1.91
CA GLY A 36 -5.31 38.29 1.59
C GLY A 36 -5.48 37.36 2.78
N GLU A 37 -6.51 37.63 3.58
CA GLU A 37 -7.19 36.73 4.52
C GLU A 37 -6.63 35.30 4.68
N THR A 38 -5.77 35.09 5.68
CA THR A 38 -5.55 33.75 6.25
C THR A 38 -6.52 33.58 7.41
N SER A 39 -7.75 33.15 7.10
CA SER A 39 -8.55 32.39 8.05
C SER A 39 -8.03 30.97 8.01
N ASN A 40 -7.06 30.65 8.87
CA ASN A 40 -6.88 29.30 9.38
C ASN A 40 -6.12 29.43 10.70
N ASN A 41 -6.91 29.68 11.74
CA ASN A 41 -6.55 29.36 13.10
C ASN A 41 -6.30 27.85 13.16
N SER A 42 -5.10 27.45 12.78
CA SER A 42 -4.56 26.12 13.03
C SER A 42 -4.35 26.00 14.54
N ASN A 43 -5.47 25.83 15.24
CA ASN A 43 -5.52 25.10 16.50
C ASN A 43 -5.06 23.67 16.17
N ASN A 44 -3.74 23.51 16.02
CA ASN A 44 -3.08 22.26 16.26
C ASN A 44 -3.26 21.98 17.74
N SER A 45 -4.47 21.54 18.09
CA SER A 45 -4.71 20.77 19.30
C SER A 45 -3.80 19.57 19.13
N ALA A 46 -2.59 19.70 19.67
CA ALA A 46 -1.75 18.59 20.06
C ALA A 46 -2.54 17.84 21.12
N SER A 47 -3.60 17.14 20.68
CA SER A 47 -4.08 15.96 21.36
C SER A 47 -2.82 15.14 21.53
N THR A 48 -2.40 14.96 22.77
CA THR A 48 -1.46 13.93 23.18
C THR A 48 -1.92 12.65 22.51
N LYS A 49 -1.42 12.39 21.30
CA LYS A 49 -1.69 11.18 20.55
C LYS A 49 -1.09 10.10 21.44
N ALA A 50 -1.97 9.33 22.07
CA ALA A 50 -1.58 8.05 22.63
C ALA A 50 -0.70 7.37 21.57
N SER A 51 0.46 6.86 21.98
CA SER A 51 1.36 6.19 21.04
C SER A 51 0.53 5.23 20.19
N PRO A 52 0.64 5.25 18.85
CA PRO A 52 -0.16 4.41 17.95
C PRO A 52 -0.13 2.92 18.30
N GLY A 53 0.87 2.51 19.10
CA GLY A 53 1.32 1.14 19.17
C GLY A 53 2.04 0.74 17.89
N THR A 54 2.67 -0.42 17.91
CA THR A 54 3.29 -1.02 16.72
C THR A 54 2.64 -2.37 16.47
N ILE A 55 2.28 -2.65 15.23
CA ILE A 55 1.78 -3.98 14.90
C ILE A 55 2.95 -4.95 14.89
N SER A 56 2.83 -6.02 15.68
CA SER A 56 3.81 -7.11 15.73
C SER A 56 3.15 -8.40 15.28
N CYS A 57 3.74 -9.00 14.26
CA CYS A 57 3.27 -10.24 13.66
C CYS A 57 4.29 -11.35 13.92
N PRO A 58 3.85 -12.59 14.20
CA PRO A 58 4.77 -13.70 14.40
C PRO A 58 5.58 -13.97 13.14
N ALA A 59 6.85 -14.34 13.34
CA ALA A 59 7.76 -14.68 12.25
C ALA A 59 7.40 -16.06 11.67
N VAL A 60 7.39 -16.14 10.34
CA VAL A 60 7.03 -17.36 9.60
C VAL A 60 8.26 -18.26 9.39
N GLU A 61 9.45 -17.68 9.28
CA GLU A 61 10.71 -18.39 8.96
C GLU A 61 11.07 -19.49 9.97
N GLY A 62 10.74 -19.32 11.26
CA GLY A 62 11.02 -20.33 12.28
C GLY A 62 9.98 -21.46 12.36
N SER A 63 8.86 -21.33 11.66
CA SER A 63 7.76 -22.32 11.67
C SER A 63 7.64 -23.07 10.35
N LEU A 64 8.41 -22.67 9.33
CA LEU A 64 8.43 -23.32 8.04
C LEU A 64 9.37 -24.55 8.08
N PRO A 65 8.95 -25.70 7.52
CA PRO A 65 9.87 -26.82 7.27
C PRO A 65 10.88 -26.44 6.19
N GLU A 66 11.81 -27.35 5.89
CA GLU A 66 12.83 -27.14 4.85
C GLU A 66 12.19 -26.71 3.52
N ILE A 67 12.41 -25.46 3.13
CA ILE A 67 11.83 -24.86 1.92
C ILE A 67 12.63 -25.34 0.71
N PRO A 68 12.02 -26.04 -0.26
CA PRO A 68 12.73 -26.45 -1.46
C PRO A 68 13.18 -25.23 -2.27
N ALA A 69 14.39 -25.28 -2.83
CA ALA A 69 14.93 -24.18 -3.65
C ALA A 69 14.01 -23.78 -4.82
N ALA A 70 13.22 -24.72 -5.34
CA ALA A 70 12.23 -24.47 -6.40
C ALA A 70 11.07 -23.57 -5.96
N ALA A 71 10.71 -23.56 -4.66
CA ALA A 71 9.64 -22.73 -4.11
C ALA A 71 10.16 -21.41 -3.49
N GLN A 72 11.44 -21.33 -3.18
CA GLN A 72 12.04 -20.23 -2.41
C GLN A 72 11.74 -18.85 -3.01
N ALA A 73 11.93 -18.68 -4.32
CA ALA A 73 11.62 -17.42 -5.00
C ALA A 73 10.11 -17.04 -4.98
N GLU A 74 9.20 -18.02 -4.90
CA GLU A 74 7.76 -17.76 -4.76
C GLU A 74 7.42 -17.41 -3.31
N VAL A 75 8.01 -18.10 -2.34
CA VAL A 75 7.87 -17.79 -0.90
C VAL A 75 8.37 -16.37 -0.61
N ASP A 76 9.57 -16.02 -1.08
CA ASP A 76 10.18 -14.70 -0.86
C ASP A 76 9.30 -13.57 -1.41
N ARG A 77 8.71 -13.76 -2.60
CA ARG A 77 7.79 -12.78 -3.17
C ARG A 77 6.52 -12.60 -2.33
N ASN A 78 5.94 -13.69 -1.83
CA ASN A 78 4.77 -13.61 -0.96
C ASN A 78 5.10 -12.94 0.38
N LEU A 79 6.28 -13.24 0.97
CA LEU A 79 6.75 -12.59 2.19
C LEU A 79 7.01 -11.09 1.98
N ALA A 80 7.62 -10.69 0.86
CA ALA A 80 7.83 -9.28 0.54
C ALA A 80 6.50 -8.51 0.32
N GLN A 81 5.54 -9.14 -0.34
CA GLN A 81 4.19 -8.58 -0.50
C GLN A 81 3.49 -8.44 0.85
N LEU A 82 3.68 -9.42 1.73
CA LEU A 82 3.11 -9.39 3.07
C LEU A 82 3.70 -8.25 3.91
N GLU A 83 5.01 -8.07 3.89
CA GLU A 83 5.69 -6.97 4.58
C GLU A 83 5.17 -5.61 4.11
N THR A 84 4.98 -5.45 2.80
CA THR A 84 4.39 -4.22 2.24
C THR A 84 3.00 -3.94 2.83
N GLN A 85 2.16 -4.97 2.95
CA GLN A 85 0.81 -4.82 3.51
C GLN A 85 0.82 -4.51 5.02
N ILE A 86 1.80 -5.03 5.76
CA ILE A 86 2.02 -4.71 7.17
C ILE A 86 2.44 -3.25 7.32
N GLN A 87 3.36 -2.77 6.47
CA GLN A 87 3.78 -1.37 6.44
C GLN A 87 2.62 -0.43 6.14
N GLU A 88 1.78 -0.75 5.15
CA GLU A 88 0.56 0.01 4.85
C GLU A 88 -0.41 0.04 6.04
N ALA A 89 -0.59 -1.09 6.73
CA ALA A 89 -1.44 -1.16 7.92
C ALA A 89 -0.87 -0.35 9.09
N ASN A 90 0.44 -0.40 9.32
CA ASN A 90 1.14 0.43 10.31
C ASN A 90 1.02 1.92 9.99
N GLN A 91 1.13 2.31 8.71
CA GLN A 91 0.93 3.70 8.30
C GLN A 91 -0.51 4.15 8.59
N ARG A 92 -1.50 3.32 8.23
CA ARG A 92 -2.92 3.60 8.54
C ARG A 92 -3.15 3.70 10.05
N LEU A 93 -2.47 2.89 10.86
CA LEU A 93 -2.54 2.95 12.32
C LEU A 93 -2.10 4.32 12.83
N ILE A 94 -0.95 4.82 12.37
CA ILE A 94 -0.39 6.14 12.73
C ILE A 94 -1.32 7.29 12.29
N ASP A 95 -1.87 7.19 11.08
CA ASP A 95 -2.72 8.22 10.50
C ASP A 95 -4.09 8.30 11.18
N THR A 96 -4.59 7.17 11.68
CA THR A 96 -5.89 7.06 12.35
C THR A 96 -5.82 7.11 13.88
N VAL A 97 -4.64 7.30 14.47
CA VAL A 97 -4.51 7.48 15.93
C VAL A 97 -5.39 8.63 16.42
N GLY A 98 -6.26 8.32 17.39
CA GLY A 98 -7.21 9.27 17.95
C GLY A 98 -8.51 9.39 17.17
N GLN A 99 -8.67 8.64 16.07
CA GLN A 99 -9.90 8.55 15.27
C GLN A 99 -10.50 7.14 15.39
N GLY A 100 -11.82 7.03 15.56
CA GLY A 100 -12.54 5.75 15.48
C GLY A 100 -12.80 5.01 16.81
N GLY A 101 -12.32 5.50 17.95
CA GLY A 101 -12.60 4.88 19.25
C GLY A 101 -11.80 3.59 19.53
N PRO A 102 -11.98 2.99 20.72
CA PRO A 102 -11.06 1.98 21.25
C PRO A 102 -10.99 0.68 20.43
N ASN A 103 -12.03 0.37 19.64
CA ASN A 103 -12.10 -0.87 18.84
C ASN A 103 -11.74 -0.66 17.36
N PHE A 104 -11.44 0.56 16.91
CA PHE A 104 -11.19 0.83 15.50
C PHE A 104 -9.96 0.08 14.98
N VAL A 105 -8.87 0.10 15.73
CA VAL A 105 -7.64 -0.60 15.35
C VAL A 105 -7.90 -2.10 15.21
N GLN A 106 -8.65 -2.69 16.14
CA GLN A 106 -8.97 -4.11 16.09
C GLN A 106 -9.80 -4.48 14.85
N ASN A 107 -10.85 -3.70 14.54
CA ASN A 107 -11.79 -4.06 13.47
C ASN A 107 -11.35 -3.60 12.07
N ALA A 108 -10.72 -2.43 11.96
CA ALA A 108 -10.42 -1.79 10.67
C ALA A 108 -8.95 -1.92 10.22
N ILE A 109 -8.06 -2.32 11.13
CA ILE A 109 -6.63 -2.48 10.87
C ILE A 109 -6.22 -3.94 11.05
N LEU A 110 -6.41 -4.50 12.26
CA LEU A 110 -5.96 -5.86 12.55
C LEU A 110 -6.78 -6.92 11.82
N GLY A 111 -8.11 -6.81 11.78
CA GLY A 111 -8.96 -7.75 11.02
C GLY A 111 -8.55 -7.90 9.56
N PRO A 112 -8.54 -6.82 8.75
CA PRO A 112 -8.11 -6.90 7.35
C PRO A 112 -6.64 -7.34 7.17
N LEU A 113 -5.78 -7.07 8.15
CA LEU A 113 -4.38 -7.50 8.12
C LEU A 113 -4.24 -9.01 8.36
N GLU A 114 -5.03 -9.55 9.29
CA GLU A 114 -5.11 -10.99 9.55
C GLU A 114 -5.57 -11.74 8.32
N ASP A 115 -6.68 -11.33 7.69
CA ASP A 115 -7.19 -11.97 6.46
C ASP A 115 -6.14 -11.98 5.33
N LYS A 116 -5.43 -10.86 5.18
CA LYS A 116 -4.33 -10.73 4.21
C LYS A 116 -3.18 -11.68 4.53
N ARG A 117 -2.81 -11.82 5.81
CA ARG A 117 -1.79 -12.77 6.26
C ARG A 117 -2.21 -14.21 6.02
N VAL A 118 -3.42 -14.59 6.39
CA VAL A 118 -3.98 -15.93 6.11
C VAL A 118 -3.87 -16.23 4.62
N ALA A 119 -4.29 -15.30 3.76
CA ALA A 119 -4.22 -15.48 2.32
C ALA A 119 -2.78 -15.56 1.78
N ALA A 120 -1.81 -14.84 2.36
CA ALA A 120 -0.41 -14.93 1.97
C ALA A 120 0.21 -16.27 2.42
N LEU A 121 -0.06 -16.70 3.66
CA LEU A 121 0.43 -17.95 4.23
C LEU A 121 -0.13 -19.16 3.48
N ASN A 122 -1.41 -19.14 3.10
CA ASN A 122 -2.02 -20.19 2.30
C ASN A 122 -1.42 -20.29 0.88
N ARG A 123 -1.00 -19.16 0.29
CA ARG A 123 -0.24 -19.16 -0.98
C ARG A 123 1.15 -19.76 -0.80
N ILE A 124 1.84 -19.48 0.30
CA ILE A 124 3.12 -20.09 0.65
C ILE A 124 2.98 -21.60 0.82
N GLU A 125 1.97 -22.05 1.57
CA GLU A 125 1.64 -23.48 1.72
C GLU A 125 1.45 -24.15 0.37
N THR A 126 0.63 -23.53 -0.49
CA THR A 126 0.36 -24.03 -1.84
C THR A 126 1.61 -24.07 -2.71
N ALA A 127 2.47 -23.05 -2.64
CA ALA A 127 3.72 -22.99 -3.39
C ALA A 127 4.67 -24.13 -2.98
N ILE A 128 4.81 -24.38 -1.69
CA ILE A 128 5.62 -25.48 -1.15
C ILE A 128 4.98 -26.83 -1.52
N GLY A 129 3.67 -26.96 -1.37
CA GLY A 129 2.91 -28.18 -1.66
C GLY A 129 2.94 -28.64 -3.13
N ARG A 130 3.34 -27.76 -4.06
CA ARG A 130 3.56 -28.13 -5.47
C ARG A 130 4.87 -28.88 -5.71
N VAL A 131 5.86 -28.70 -4.83
CA VAL A 131 7.22 -29.23 -5.01
C VAL A 131 7.68 -30.16 -3.88
N ALA A 132 7.00 -30.12 -2.73
CA ALA A 132 7.25 -30.95 -1.56
C ALA A 132 5.94 -31.20 -0.78
N ALA A 133 6.05 -31.85 0.39
CA ALA A 133 4.91 -32.01 1.29
C ALA A 133 4.38 -30.63 1.72
N LYS A 134 3.07 -30.43 1.57
CA LYS A 134 2.41 -29.16 1.93
C LYS A 134 2.49 -28.97 3.45
N PRO A 135 3.09 -27.87 3.96
CA PRO A 135 2.95 -27.52 5.36
C PRO A 135 1.48 -27.17 5.65
N GLU A 136 1.02 -27.47 6.86
CA GLU A 136 -0.33 -27.13 7.30
C GLU A 136 -0.26 -26.34 8.61
N GLY A 137 -1.21 -25.43 8.80
CA GLY A 137 -1.35 -24.68 10.04
C GLY A 137 -0.47 -23.44 10.11
N LEU A 138 0.08 -22.97 8.99
CA LEU A 138 0.78 -21.68 8.97
C LEU A 138 -0.20 -20.54 9.21
N GLU A 139 -1.50 -20.70 8.91
CA GLU A 139 -2.53 -19.70 9.16
C GLU A 139 -2.69 -19.39 10.65
N ALA A 140 -2.30 -20.29 11.55
CA ALA A 140 -2.28 -20.03 12.99
C ALA A 140 -1.27 -18.93 13.37
N LEU A 141 -0.33 -18.58 12.48
CA LEU A 141 0.64 -17.49 12.61
C LEU A 141 0.20 -16.22 11.88
N ALA A 142 -0.98 -16.22 11.27
CA ALA A 142 -1.56 -15.04 10.65
C ALA A 142 -1.92 -13.92 11.65
N PRO A 143 -2.48 -14.18 12.85
CA PRO A 143 -2.95 -13.10 13.70
C PRO A 143 -1.78 -12.22 14.17
N CYS A 144 -1.89 -10.91 13.88
CA CYS A 144 -0.98 -9.90 14.40
C CYS A 144 -1.55 -9.26 15.64
N THR A 145 -0.66 -8.82 16.52
CA THR A 145 -1.03 -8.13 17.76
C THR A 145 -0.59 -6.67 17.70
N LEU A 146 -1.31 -5.83 18.41
CA LEU A 146 -0.91 -4.44 18.64
C LEU A 146 -0.07 -4.40 19.92
N ASN A 147 1.21 -4.05 19.82
CA ASN A 147 2.03 -3.72 20.97
C ASN A 147 1.81 -2.24 21.33
N GLN A 148 1.30 -1.97 22.52
CA GLN A 148 1.01 -0.62 23.04
C GLN A 148 2.08 -0.18 24.04
#